data_AF-A0A562PH88-F1
#
_entry.id   AF-A0A562PH88-F1
#
_cell.length_a   1.000
_cell.length_b   1.000
_cell.length_c   1.000
_cell.angle_alpha   90.00
_cell.angle_beta   90.00
_cell.angle_gamma   90.00
#
_symmetry.space_group_name_H-M   'P 1'
#
loop_
_entity.id
_entity.type
_entity.pdbx_description
1 polymer ?
#
loop_
_entity_poly.entity_id
_entity_poly.type
_entity_poly.pdbx_seq_one_letter_code
_entity_poly.pdbx_strand_id
1 'polypeptide(L)'
;MHTTPISRLSKATLLTALLFCAMLGAYMAFGHQLIGALYAGELAPALRGVFGGAHPLEFYLQKTDRFVAAWGMVILAGCCTLLVQLGRLRQPAATVTVLDWALGALYLAIGYAFLSLYGYEGDWYRLDQMLGWTGAPPFQHRVLFLWLAHVLLWAAPGTTILTAYLATQVVALALALIAVRLFATLFIRRDLAFTAQFLALAIWAPTVSYYTFYDVGIIAVYAAALYLLFHARFALYLAVFAVGTYNHEITLFLVVASLFGLRRRMPLPKLAALLAAQLVLYVLVRWSLFYFLPTHAAWEGGKLAKNVAMLLHTPARVVASLGPLLIWYAIALTGWSQASAMLRRVTIILPCLLLMTFVVGQLNEARQFDAFIPVTVALLCCRIQAMTARVIPNRASAAAAPLDGLPTPHA
;
A
#
# COMPACT_ATOMS: atom_id res chain seq x y z
N MET A 1 12.71 -32.56 -26.68
CA MET A 1 12.09 -32.38 -25.33
C MET A 1 11.44 -31.00 -25.25
N HIS A 2 10.11 -30.92 -25.23
CA HIS A 2 9.42 -29.64 -25.09
C HIS A 2 9.50 -29.15 -23.64
N THR A 3 10.27 -28.10 -23.39
CA THR A 3 10.31 -27.42 -22.09
C THR A 3 8.91 -26.93 -21.74
N THR A 4 8.36 -27.34 -20.60
CA THR A 4 7.04 -26.84 -20.14
C THR A 4 7.10 -25.33 -19.90
N PRO A 5 6.00 -24.58 -20.10
CA PRO A 5 5.96 -23.13 -19.84
C PRO A 5 6.46 -22.75 -18.43
N ILE A 6 6.15 -23.58 -17.43
CA ILE A 6 6.63 -23.42 -16.04
C ILE A 6 8.16 -23.47 -15.96
N SER A 7 8.80 -24.38 -16.71
CA SER A 7 10.27 -24.50 -16.71
C SER A 7 10.93 -23.26 -17.33
N ARG A 8 10.35 -22.67 -18.38
CA ARG A 8 10.84 -21.42 -18.98
C ARG A 8 10.71 -20.26 -18.00
N LEU A 9 9.55 -20.11 -17.36
CA LEU A 9 9.33 -19.06 -16.36
C LEU A 9 10.29 -19.22 -15.18
N SER A 10 10.51 -20.44 -14.71
CA SER A 10 11.45 -20.71 -13.61
C SER A 10 12.89 -20.34 -13.97
N LYS A 11 13.35 -20.69 -15.18
CA LYS A 11 14.67 -20.30 -15.67
C LYS A 11 14.80 -18.79 -15.81
N ALA A 12 13.79 -18.12 -16.34
CA ALA A 12 13.77 -16.67 -16.46
C ALA A 12 13.83 -16.00 -15.08
N THR A 13 13.00 -16.42 -14.12
CA THR A 13 13.03 -15.90 -12.74
C THR A 13 14.38 -16.11 -12.09
N LEU A 14 14.97 -17.31 -12.21
CA LEU A 14 16.29 -17.60 -11.64
C LEU A 14 17.37 -16.73 -12.29
N LEU A 15 17.35 -16.60 -13.61
CA LEU A 15 18.30 -15.76 -14.34
C LEU A 15 18.17 -14.29 -13.92
N THR A 16 16.94 -13.76 -13.82
CA THR A 16 16.70 -12.40 -13.34
C THR A 16 17.20 -12.21 -11.92
N ALA A 17 16.95 -13.16 -11.03
CA ALA A 17 17.45 -13.11 -9.66
C ALA A 17 18.99 -13.13 -9.61
N LEU A 18 19.64 -13.99 -10.39
CA LEU A 18 21.09 -14.07 -10.48
C LEU A 18 21.72 -12.79 -11.06
N LEU A 19 21.15 -12.26 -12.15
CA LEU A 19 21.59 -11.01 -12.75
C LEU A 19 21.44 -9.86 -11.75
N PHE A 20 20.36 -9.83 -11.00
CA PHE A 20 20.16 -8.82 -9.96
C PHE A 20 21.18 -8.94 -8.83
N CYS A 21 21.41 -10.14 -8.31
CA CYS A 21 22.42 -10.39 -7.29
C CYS A 21 23.83 -10.00 -7.80
N ALA A 22 24.14 -10.27 -9.07
CA ALA A 22 25.40 -9.88 -9.70
C ALA A 22 25.51 -8.35 -9.82
N MET A 23 24.46 -7.66 -10.26
CA MET A 23 24.42 -6.20 -10.31
C MET A 23 24.58 -5.56 -8.93
N LEU A 24 23.89 -6.10 -7.92
CA LEU A 24 23.99 -5.63 -6.55
C LEU A 24 25.40 -5.88 -5.99
N GLY A 25 25.97 -7.06 -6.21
CA GLY A 25 27.36 -7.38 -5.83
C GLY A 25 28.38 -6.46 -6.51
N ALA A 26 28.20 -6.17 -7.80
CA ALA A 26 29.03 -5.22 -8.53
C ALA A 26 28.90 -3.80 -7.99
N TYR A 27 27.69 -3.36 -7.62
CA TYR A 27 27.48 -2.07 -6.95
C TYR A 27 28.17 -2.04 -5.58
N MET A 28 28.07 -3.10 -4.77
CA MET A 28 28.73 -3.15 -3.46
C MET A 28 30.26 -3.13 -3.59
N ALA A 29 30.81 -3.72 -4.66
CA ALA A 29 32.26 -3.74 -4.89
C ALA A 29 32.80 -2.44 -5.51
N PHE A 30 32.06 -1.82 -6.44
CA PHE A 30 32.57 -0.75 -7.29
C PHE A 30 31.69 0.51 -7.35
N GLY A 31 30.52 0.51 -6.71
CA GLY A 31 29.50 1.55 -6.85
C GLY A 31 30.01 2.94 -6.44
N HIS A 32 30.69 3.03 -5.30
CA HIS A 32 31.27 4.30 -4.83
C HIS A 32 32.36 4.82 -5.77
N GLN A 33 33.21 3.94 -6.30
CA GLN A 33 34.25 4.30 -7.28
C GLN A 33 33.61 4.78 -8.58
N LEU A 34 32.57 4.10 -9.06
CA LEU A 34 31.85 4.46 -10.29
C LEU A 34 31.17 5.84 -10.15
N ILE A 35 30.49 6.09 -9.03
CA ILE A 35 29.85 7.39 -8.76
C ILE A 35 30.91 8.47 -8.59
N GLY A 36 32.03 8.19 -7.91
CA GLY A 36 33.17 9.10 -7.78
C GLY A 36 33.77 9.49 -9.13
N ALA A 37 34.03 8.51 -10.00
CA ALA A 37 34.56 8.73 -11.33
C ALA A 37 33.56 9.47 -12.26
N LEU A 38 32.25 9.21 -12.13
CA LEU A 38 31.19 9.99 -12.80
C LEU A 38 31.17 11.44 -12.32
N TYR A 39 31.27 11.66 -11.00
CA TYR A 39 31.30 12.99 -10.38
C TYR A 39 32.55 13.78 -10.79
N ALA A 40 33.70 13.12 -10.86
CA ALA A 40 34.95 13.70 -11.36
C ALA A 40 34.92 13.99 -12.88
N GLY A 41 33.96 13.40 -13.61
CA GLY A 41 33.85 13.51 -15.06
C GLY A 41 34.80 12.58 -15.83
N GLU A 42 35.42 11.61 -15.17
CA GLU A 42 36.35 10.65 -15.77
C GLU A 42 35.61 9.66 -16.70
N LEU A 43 34.41 9.22 -16.30
CA LEU A 43 33.60 8.28 -17.08
C LEU A 43 32.71 8.96 -18.12
N ALA A 44 32.25 10.17 -17.84
CA ALA A 44 31.33 10.90 -18.70
C ALA A 44 31.59 12.41 -18.57
N PRO A 45 32.57 12.97 -19.30
CA PRO A 45 32.93 14.39 -19.21
C PRO A 45 31.74 15.34 -19.41
N ALA A 46 30.79 14.96 -20.28
CA ALA A 46 29.56 15.70 -20.55
C ALA A 46 28.64 15.84 -19.33
N LEU A 47 28.73 14.93 -18.34
CA LEU A 47 27.92 14.96 -17.12
C LEU A 47 28.59 15.72 -15.97
N ARG A 48 29.85 16.15 -16.11
CA ARG A 48 30.59 16.85 -15.05
C ARG A 48 29.87 18.09 -14.55
N GLY A 49 29.26 18.86 -15.46
CA GLY A 49 28.47 20.05 -15.11
C GLY A 49 27.16 19.74 -14.39
N VAL A 50 26.63 18.52 -14.53
CA VAL A 50 25.38 18.09 -13.88
C VAL A 50 25.63 17.66 -12.42
N PHE A 51 26.76 16.99 -12.16
CA PHE A 51 27.09 16.46 -10.83
C PHE A 51 27.98 17.39 -10.00
N GLY A 52 29.00 18.00 -10.60
CA GLY A 52 30.05 18.70 -9.86
C GLY A 52 29.68 20.08 -9.28
N GLY A 53 28.53 20.66 -9.66
CA GLY A 53 28.15 22.02 -9.26
C GLY A 53 26.96 22.14 -8.32
N ALA A 54 26.13 21.10 -8.16
CA ALA A 54 24.87 21.20 -7.42
C ALA A 54 24.98 20.76 -5.96
N HIS A 55 25.69 19.66 -5.69
CA HIS A 55 25.81 19.06 -4.37
C HIS A 55 27.19 18.37 -4.20
N PRO A 56 27.68 18.17 -2.96
CA PRO A 56 28.91 17.42 -2.73
C PRO A 56 28.76 15.94 -3.15
N LEU A 57 29.86 15.27 -3.52
CA LEU A 57 29.89 13.84 -3.89
C LEU A 57 29.13 12.95 -2.89
N GLU A 58 29.32 13.22 -1.60
CA GLU A 58 28.70 12.49 -0.48
C GLU A 58 27.17 12.44 -0.58
N PHE A 59 26.54 13.52 -1.06
CA PHE A 59 25.10 13.56 -1.29
C PHE A 59 24.66 12.52 -2.34
N TYR A 60 25.41 12.39 -3.42
CA TYR A 60 25.11 11.43 -4.50
C TYR A 60 25.38 9.99 -4.06
N LEU A 61 26.46 9.74 -3.31
CA LEU A 61 26.75 8.44 -2.74
C LEU A 61 25.62 7.98 -1.81
N GLN A 62 25.26 8.80 -0.82
CA GLN A 62 24.18 8.48 0.12
C GLN A 62 22.83 8.27 -0.58
N LYS A 63 22.51 9.10 -1.58
CA LYS A 63 21.28 8.94 -2.36
C LYS A 63 21.26 7.63 -3.15
N THR A 64 22.40 7.25 -3.73
CA THR A 64 22.51 6.02 -4.52
C THR A 64 22.51 4.79 -3.64
N ASP A 65 23.20 4.81 -2.50
CA ASP A 65 23.20 3.73 -1.51
C ASP A 65 21.79 3.47 -0.98
N ARG A 66 21.06 4.54 -0.64
CA ARG A 66 19.64 4.42 -0.28
C ARG A 66 18.86 3.77 -1.42
N PHE A 67 18.93 4.34 -2.63
CA PHE A 67 18.21 3.81 -3.79
C PHE A 67 18.49 2.33 -4.03
N VAL A 68 19.76 1.92 -4.02
CA VAL A 68 20.17 0.53 -4.21
C VAL A 68 19.70 -0.35 -3.05
N ALA A 69 19.76 0.11 -1.81
CA ALA A 69 19.25 -0.64 -0.67
C ALA A 69 17.73 -0.86 -0.78
N ALA A 70 16.94 0.17 -1.08
CA ALA A 70 15.48 0.06 -1.25
C ALA A 70 15.09 -0.92 -2.36
N TRP A 71 15.58 -0.68 -3.58
CA TRP A 71 15.23 -1.52 -4.72
C TRP A 71 15.87 -2.92 -4.58
N GLY A 72 17.05 -2.99 -3.97
CA GLY A 72 17.70 -4.18 -3.40
C GLY A 72 16.72 -5.08 -2.67
N MET A 73 16.17 -4.56 -1.58
CA MET A 73 15.23 -5.27 -0.71
C MET A 73 13.95 -5.69 -1.44
N VAL A 74 13.34 -4.77 -2.22
CA VAL A 74 12.09 -5.06 -2.95
C VAL A 74 12.31 -6.15 -4.01
N ILE A 75 13.40 -6.08 -4.78
CA ILE A 75 13.67 -7.05 -5.83
C ILE A 75 14.04 -8.42 -5.23
N LEU A 76 14.81 -8.45 -4.14
CA LEU A 76 15.10 -9.68 -3.41
C LEU A 76 13.81 -10.35 -2.92
N ALA A 77 12.92 -9.58 -2.27
CA ALA A 77 11.62 -10.07 -1.86
C ALA A 77 10.78 -10.55 -3.04
N GLY A 78 10.83 -9.85 -4.18
CA GLY A 78 10.17 -10.27 -5.42
C GLY A 78 10.68 -11.61 -5.93
N CYS A 79 12.00 -11.81 -5.94
CA CYS A 79 12.62 -13.07 -6.33
C CYS A 79 12.20 -14.22 -5.39
N CYS A 80 12.26 -14.02 -4.08
CA CYS A 80 11.77 -15.00 -3.10
C CYS A 80 10.30 -15.33 -3.33
N THR A 81 9.46 -14.31 -3.52
CA THR A 81 8.02 -14.46 -3.80
C THR A 81 7.77 -15.29 -5.04
N LEU A 82 8.46 -14.99 -6.15
CA LEU A 82 8.32 -15.71 -7.41
C LEU A 82 8.80 -17.16 -7.30
N LEU A 83 9.90 -17.43 -6.60
CA LEU A 83 10.40 -18.78 -6.38
C LEU A 83 9.41 -19.64 -5.58
N VAL A 84 8.86 -19.10 -4.49
CA VAL A 84 7.83 -19.79 -3.70
C VAL A 84 6.56 -19.98 -4.52
N GLN A 85 6.14 -18.97 -5.28
CA GLN A 85 4.98 -19.05 -6.16
C GLN A 85 5.14 -20.16 -7.22
N LEU A 86 6.30 -20.24 -7.87
CA LEU A 86 6.61 -21.32 -8.81
C LEU A 86 6.58 -22.70 -8.14
N GLY A 87 7.09 -22.80 -6.92
CA GLY A 87 6.98 -24.01 -6.10
C GLY A 87 5.52 -24.42 -5.86
N ARG A 88 4.68 -23.48 -5.43
CA ARG A 88 3.23 -23.68 -5.18
C ARG A 88 2.41 -23.99 -6.41
N LEU A 89 2.83 -23.49 -7.57
CA LEU A 89 2.21 -23.85 -8.84
C LEU A 89 2.48 -25.32 -9.18
N ARG A 90 3.65 -25.87 -8.83
CA ARG A 90 3.96 -27.29 -9.01
C ARG A 90 3.35 -28.17 -7.93
N GLN A 91 3.38 -27.70 -6.68
CA GLN A 91 2.92 -28.41 -5.48
C GLN A 91 2.00 -27.51 -4.65
N PRO A 92 0.69 -27.49 -4.97
CA PRO A 92 -0.29 -26.73 -4.23
C PRO A 92 -0.28 -27.08 -2.74
N ALA A 93 -0.42 -26.07 -1.88
CA ALA A 93 -0.55 -26.28 -0.44
C ALA A 93 -2.03 -26.27 -0.03
N ALA A 94 -2.43 -27.20 0.83
CA ALA A 94 -3.78 -27.18 1.40
C ALA A 94 -3.94 -26.08 2.47
N THR A 95 -2.87 -25.76 3.19
CA THR A 95 -2.86 -24.84 4.33
C THR A 95 -1.69 -23.85 4.25
N VAL A 96 -1.77 -22.82 5.11
CA VAL A 96 -0.66 -21.89 5.32
C VAL A 96 0.50 -22.63 5.99
N THR A 97 1.71 -22.44 5.46
CA THR A 97 2.93 -23.11 5.90
C THR A 97 3.90 -22.14 6.57
N VAL A 98 4.95 -22.67 7.21
CA VAL A 98 6.07 -21.90 7.78
C VAL A 98 6.71 -20.97 6.75
N LEU A 99 6.83 -21.41 5.49
CA LEU A 99 7.41 -20.60 4.42
C LEU A 99 6.58 -19.34 4.13
N ASP A 100 5.25 -19.44 4.23
CA ASP A 100 4.39 -18.28 4.01
C ASP A 100 4.48 -17.28 5.17
N TRP A 101 4.71 -17.77 6.40
CA TRP A 101 5.00 -16.92 7.56
C TRP A 101 6.38 -16.27 7.46
N ALA A 102 7.39 -17.01 7.00
CA ALA A 102 8.73 -16.48 6.77
C ALA A 102 8.73 -15.38 5.71
N LEU A 103 7.96 -15.55 4.62
CA LEU A 103 7.74 -14.48 3.64
C LEU A 103 7.03 -13.28 4.25
N GLY A 104 5.97 -13.50 5.05
CA GLY A 104 5.29 -12.42 5.76
C GLY A 104 6.23 -11.62 6.68
N ALA A 105 7.10 -12.32 7.43
CA ALA A 105 8.11 -11.70 8.29
C ALA A 105 9.16 -10.93 7.48
N LEU A 106 9.61 -11.48 6.34
CA LEU A 106 10.51 -10.79 5.42
C LEU A 106 9.88 -9.48 4.90
N TYR A 107 8.62 -9.51 4.47
CA TYR A 107 7.92 -8.32 3.99
C TYR A 107 7.76 -7.26 5.08
N LEU A 108 7.44 -7.70 6.31
CA LEU A 108 7.35 -6.84 7.48
C LEU A 108 8.70 -6.17 7.78
N ALA A 109 9.79 -6.94 7.79
CA ALA A 109 11.15 -6.43 8.01
C ALA A 109 11.57 -5.41 6.94
N ILE A 110 11.25 -5.68 5.67
CA ILE A 110 11.54 -4.74 4.58
C ILE A 110 10.71 -3.47 4.72
N GLY A 111 9.40 -3.57 4.97
CA GLY A 111 8.58 -2.37 5.16
C GLY A 111 9.01 -1.54 6.36
N TYR A 112 9.45 -2.18 7.45
CA TYR A 112 10.09 -1.51 8.59
C TYR A 112 11.40 -0.81 8.20
N ALA A 113 12.25 -1.48 7.39
CA ALA A 113 13.48 -0.88 6.89
C ALA A 113 13.19 0.35 6.02
N PHE A 114 12.16 0.31 5.17
CA PHE A 114 11.72 1.49 4.41
C PHE A 114 11.33 2.65 5.32
N LEU A 115 10.52 2.40 6.35
CA LEU A 115 10.14 3.43 7.31
C LEU A 115 11.34 4.02 8.05
N SER A 116 12.29 3.17 8.43
CA SER A 116 13.47 3.58 9.20
C SER A 116 14.48 4.36 8.34
N LEU A 117 14.64 3.99 7.06
CA LEU A 117 15.63 4.58 6.16
C LEU A 117 15.12 5.83 5.43
N TYR A 118 13.80 5.91 5.17
CA TYR A 118 13.20 6.99 4.36
C TYR A 118 12.25 7.88 5.13
N GLY A 119 11.78 7.44 6.30
CA GLY A 119 10.99 8.29 7.17
C GLY A 119 11.86 9.41 7.74
N TYR A 120 11.31 10.63 7.74
CA TYR A 120 11.88 11.79 8.40
C TYR A 120 10.76 12.58 9.09
N GLU A 121 11.13 13.50 9.98
CA GLU A 121 10.23 14.48 10.58
C GLU A 121 10.33 15.80 9.82
N GLY A 122 9.22 16.25 9.23
CA GLY A 122 9.15 17.59 8.63
C GLY A 122 8.76 18.62 9.68
N ASP A 123 9.10 19.89 9.48
CA ASP A 123 8.70 20.97 10.40
C ASP A 123 7.17 21.07 10.58
N TRP A 124 6.43 20.63 9.57
CA TRP A 124 4.97 20.58 9.51
C TRP A 124 4.38 19.28 10.10
N TYR A 125 5.22 18.31 10.45
CA TYR A 125 4.83 17.02 11.05
C TYR A 125 5.90 16.56 12.03
N ARG A 126 5.80 17.06 13.27
CA ARG A 126 6.70 16.68 14.36
C ARG A 126 6.07 15.64 15.28
N LEU A 127 6.80 14.56 15.57
CA LEU A 127 6.23 13.44 16.31
C LEU A 127 5.87 13.79 17.76
N ASP A 128 6.67 14.65 18.39
CA ASP A 128 6.43 15.16 19.74
C ASP A 128 5.10 15.92 19.85
N GLN A 129 4.78 16.77 18.89
CA GLN A 129 3.52 17.50 18.85
C GLN A 129 2.33 16.59 18.56
N MET A 130 2.52 15.59 17.68
CA MET A 130 1.48 14.63 17.35
C MET A 130 1.10 13.80 18.58
N LEU A 131 2.08 13.23 19.28
CA LEU A 131 1.87 12.52 20.54
C LEU A 131 1.52 13.50 21.68
N GLY A 132 1.82 14.79 21.56
CA GLY A 132 1.32 15.81 22.48
C GLY A 132 -0.15 16.18 22.29
N TRP A 133 -0.85 15.62 21.29
CA TRP A 133 -2.18 16.03 20.84
C TRP A 133 -2.29 17.50 20.39
N THR A 134 -1.15 18.13 20.10
CA THR A 134 -1.02 19.54 19.69
C THR A 134 -0.61 19.68 18.23
N GLY A 135 -0.72 18.60 17.45
CA GLY A 135 -0.41 18.61 16.03
C GLY A 135 -1.32 19.51 15.21
N ALA A 136 -0.86 19.96 14.05
CA ALA A 136 -1.68 20.73 13.12
C ALA A 136 -2.75 19.84 12.43
N PRO A 137 -3.90 20.40 12.02
CA PRO A 137 -4.82 19.73 11.11
C PRO A 137 -4.11 19.32 9.81
N PRO A 138 -4.48 18.17 9.20
CA PRO A 138 -5.48 17.20 9.64
C PRO A 138 -4.95 16.17 10.66
N PHE A 139 -3.66 16.21 11.01
CA PHE A 139 -2.97 15.12 11.70
C PHE A 139 -3.43 14.91 13.14
N GLN A 140 -3.86 15.97 13.83
CA GLN A 140 -4.40 15.91 15.19
C GLN A 140 -5.57 14.92 15.33
N HIS A 141 -6.37 14.73 14.27
CA HIS A 141 -7.55 13.87 14.27
C HIS A 141 -7.28 12.44 13.76
N ARG A 142 -6.02 12.05 13.57
CA ARG A 142 -5.64 10.73 13.03
C ARG A 142 -5.09 9.83 14.14
N VAL A 143 -5.91 9.59 15.15
CA VAL A 143 -5.50 9.17 16.49
C VAL A 143 -5.24 7.68 16.67
N LEU A 144 -5.71 6.81 15.76
CA LEU A 144 -5.78 5.36 15.99
C LEU A 144 -4.44 4.75 16.43
N PHE A 145 -3.37 4.96 15.66
CA PHE A 145 -2.05 4.41 15.98
C PHE A 145 -1.26 5.28 16.95
N LEU A 146 -1.57 6.58 17.06
CA LEU A 146 -0.99 7.42 18.12
C LEU A 146 -1.41 6.93 19.50
N TRP A 147 -2.67 6.54 19.67
CA TRP A 147 -3.15 5.99 20.94
C TRP A 147 -2.37 4.73 21.35
N LEU A 148 -2.05 3.85 20.39
CA LEU A 148 -1.21 2.69 20.66
C LEU A 148 0.21 3.08 21.10
N ALA A 149 0.76 4.16 20.54
CA ALA A 149 2.09 4.66 20.91
C ALA A 149 2.07 5.26 22.32
N HIS A 150 0.98 5.92 22.70
CA HIS A 150 0.76 6.37 24.08
C HIS A 150 0.69 5.22 25.09
N VAL A 151 -0.03 4.15 24.75
CA VAL A 151 -0.09 2.96 25.62
C VAL A 151 1.31 2.37 25.80
N LEU A 152 2.13 2.35 24.75
CA LEU A 152 3.51 1.88 24.83
C LEU A 152 4.41 2.81 25.68
N LEU A 153 4.31 4.13 25.51
CA LEU A 153 5.04 5.10 26.33
C LEU A 153 4.63 5.02 27.81
N TRP A 154 3.35 4.79 28.08
CA TRP A 154 2.86 4.57 29.44
C TRP A 154 3.38 3.25 30.04
N ALA A 155 3.35 2.16 29.27
CA ALA A 155 3.82 0.86 29.73
C ALA A 155 5.35 0.75 29.85
N ALA A 156 6.10 1.52 29.05
CA ALA A 156 7.56 1.54 29.04
C ALA A 156 8.10 2.98 28.95
N PRO A 157 8.13 3.73 30.08
CA PRO A 157 8.48 5.16 30.11
C PRO A 157 9.89 5.51 29.62
N GLY A 158 10.82 4.55 29.59
CA GLY A 158 12.16 4.73 29.04
C GLY A 158 12.24 4.71 27.50
N THR A 159 11.13 4.42 26.83
CA THR A 159 11.07 4.35 25.36
C THR A 159 11.07 5.75 24.76
N THR A 160 11.90 5.99 23.74
CA THR A 160 11.88 7.27 23.02
C THR A 160 10.60 7.42 22.18
N ILE A 161 10.20 8.66 21.90
CA ILE A 161 9.05 9.00 21.04
C ILE A 161 9.17 8.30 19.68
N LEU A 162 10.35 8.35 19.05
CA LEU A 162 10.60 7.71 17.76
C LEU A 162 10.50 6.18 17.85
N THR A 163 11.03 5.57 18.91
CA THR A 163 10.91 4.12 19.12
C THR A 163 9.46 3.70 19.31
N ALA A 164 8.68 4.45 20.09
CA ALA A 164 7.26 4.18 20.28
C ALA A 164 6.48 4.33 18.96
N TYR A 165 6.78 5.37 18.20
CA TYR A 165 6.28 5.58 16.84
C TYR A 165 6.54 4.34 15.96
N LEU A 166 7.81 3.94 15.84
CA LEU A 166 8.24 2.86 14.95
C LEU A 166 7.62 1.52 15.35
N ALA A 167 7.48 1.25 16.65
CA ALA A 167 6.83 0.05 17.16
C ALA A 167 5.36 -0.04 16.71
N THR A 168 4.59 1.04 16.80
CA THR A 168 3.20 1.04 16.34
C THR A 168 3.05 0.93 14.82
N GLN A 169 4.04 1.44 14.08
CA GLN A 169 4.08 1.26 12.63
C GLN A 169 4.27 -0.19 12.22
N VAL A 170 5.08 -0.95 12.96
CA VAL A 170 5.21 -2.40 12.74
C VAL A 170 3.84 -3.08 12.91
N VAL A 171 3.05 -2.66 13.90
CA VAL A 171 1.69 -3.16 14.08
C VAL A 171 0.78 -2.79 12.90
N ALA A 172 0.78 -1.51 12.47
CA ALA A 172 0.01 -1.06 11.31
C ALA A 172 0.37 -1.85 10.04
N LEU A 173 1.67 -2.04 9.81
CA LEU A 173 2.21 -2.78 8.66
C LEU A 173 1.84 -4.26 8.70
N ALA A 174 1.95 -4.91 9.86
CA ALA A 174 1.51 -6.29 10.03
C ALA A 174 0.01 -6.43 9.74
N LEU A 175 -0.83 -5.53 10.26
CA LEU A 175 -2.26 -5.50 10.00
C LEU A 175 -2.55 -5.28 8.51
N ALA A 176 -1.85 -4.37 7.84
CA ALA A 176 -1.99 -4.12 6.41
C ALA A 176 -1.67 -5.35 5.58
N LEU A 177 -0.52 -6.00 5.83
CA LEU A 177 -0.09 -7.21 5.13
C LEU A 177 -1.06 -8.37 5.38
N ILE A 178 -1.58 -8.54 6.60
CA ILE A 178 -2.57 -9.58 6.90
C ILE A 178 -3.90 -9.29 6.19
N ALA A 179 -4.42 -8.06 6.30
CA ALA A 179 -5.69 -7.67 5.71
C ALA A 179 -5.67 -7.78 4.19
N VAL A 180 -4.59 -7.34 3.53
CA VAL A 180 -4.42 -7.49 2.08
C VAL A 180 -4.34 -8.97 1.69
N ARG A 181 -3.62 -9.81 2.45
CA ARG A 181 -3.58 -11.26 2.19
C ARG A 181 -4.98 -11.86 2.25
N LEU A 182 -5.75 -11.55 3.30
CA LEU A 182 -7.12 -12.03 3.46
C LEU A 182 -8.00 -11.57 2.30
N PHE A 183 -7.96 -10.28 1.96
CA PHE A 183 -8.73 -9.74 0.83
C PHE A 183 -8.36 -10.41 -0.49
N ALA A 184 -7.07 -10.66 -0.73
CA ALA A 184 -6.58 -11.30 -1.94
C ALA A 184 -7.05 -12.76 -2.10
N THR A 185 -7.36 -13.48 -1.01
CA THR A 185 -7.90 -14.85 -1.10
C THR A 185 -9.23 -14.94 -1.86
N LEU A 186 -9.91 -13.80 -2.08
CA LEU A 186 -11.11 -13.70 -2.93
C LEU A 186 -10.79 -13.77 -4.43
N PHE A 187 -9.56 -13.46 -4.84
CA PHE A 187 -9.20 -13.22 -6.25
C PHE A 187 -8.09 -14.14 -6.77
N ILE A 188 -7.31 -14.74 -5.88
CA ILE A 188 -6.26 -15.70 -6.21
C ILE A 188 -6.32 -16.88 -5.25
N ARG A 189 -5.82 -18.04 -5.68
CA ARG A 189 -5.66 -19.22 -4.82
C ARG A 189 -5.05 -18.86 -3.46
N ARG A 190 -5.60 -19.44 -2.39
CA ARG A 190 -5.20 -19.15 -1.00
C ARG A 190 -3.72 -19.41 -0.74
N ASP A 191 -3.15 -20.44 -1.34
CA ASP A 191 -1.73 -20.79 -1.21
C ASP A 191 -0.79 -19.87 -2.00
N LEU A 192 -1.33 -18.95 -2.81
CA LEU A 192 -0.61 -17.90 -3.53
C LEU A 192 -0.89 -16.50 -2.96
N ALA A 193 -1.73 -16.37 -1.93
CA ALA A 193 -2.16 -15.08 -1.40
C ALA A 193 -1.01 -14.26 -0.78
N PHE A 194 0.15 -14.87 -0.46
CA PHE A 194 1.35 -14.15 -0.04
C PHE A 194 1.86 -13.20 -1.14
N THR A 195 1.59 -13.48 -2.42
CA THR A 195 1.94 -12.59 -3.53
C THR A 195 1.28 -11.22 -3.38
N ALA A 196 0.08 -11.15 -2.81
CA ALA A 196 -0.62 -9.90 -2.56
C ALA A 196 0.08 -9.03 -1.50
N GLN A 197 0.71 -9.66 -0.50
CA GLN A 197 1.48 -8.97 0.54
C GLN A 197 2.71 -8.30 -0.08
N PHE A 198 3.44 -9.04 -0.92
CA PHE A 198 4.56 -8.49 -1.68
C PHE A 198 4.12 -7.33 -2.59
N LEU A 199 3.03 -7.50 -3.35
CA LEU A 199 2.52 -6.44 -4.23
C LEU A 199 2.13 -5.19 -3.44
N ALA A 200 1.44 -5.33 -2.30
CA ALA A 200 1.12 -4.19 -1.45
C ALA A 200 2.38 -3.47 -0.97
N LEU A 201 3.38 -4.21 -0.50
CA LEU A 201 4.67 -3.64 -0.09
C LEU A 201 5.36 -2.91 -1.25
N ALA A 202 5.42 -3.51 -2.44
CA ALA A 202 6.09 -2.94 -3.61
C ALA A 202 5.40 -1.68 -4.15
N ILE A 203 4.07 -1.58 -4.00
CA ILE A 203 3.28 -0.41 -4.39
C ILE A 203 3.42 0.69 -3.33
N TRP A 204 3.38 0.34 -2.05
CA TRP A 204 3.41 1.29 -0.94
C TRP A 204 4.81 1.84 -0.65
N ALA A 205 5.86 1.01 -0.69
CA ALA A 205 7.20 1.43 -0.28
C ALA A 205 7.73 2.71 -0.98
N PRO A 206 7.49 2.92 -2.30
CA PRO A 206 7.89 4.16 -2.97
C PRO A 206 7.10 5.42 -2.54
N THR A 207 5.98 5.26 -1.83
CA THR A 207 5.15 6.37 -1.33
C THR A 207 5.65 6.89 0.03
N VAL A 208 6.49 6.11 0.72
CA VAL A 208 7.10 6.48 2.00
C VAL A 208 8.02 7.65 1.78
N SER A 209 7.63 8.80 2.31
CA SER A 209 8.40 10.03 2.21
C SER A 209 8.71 10.63 3.56
N TYR A 210 7.95 10.34 4.62
CA TYR A 210 8.19 10.83 5.96
C TYR A 210 7.45 9.94 6.97
N TYR A 211 7.58 10.20 8.27
CA TYR A 211 6.91 9.37 9.29
C TYR A 211 5.37 9.52 9.26
N THR A 212 4.63 8.54 8.73
CA THR A 212 3.16 8.59 8.58
C THR A 212 2.40 7.40 9.20
N PHE A 213 1.82 7.58 10.39
CA PHE A 213 1.02 6.54 11.11
C PHE A 213 -0.16 5.99 10.32
N TYR A 214 -0.85 6.88 9.63
CA TYR A 214 -2.18 6.62 9.10
C TYR A 214 -2.17 6.08 7.67
N ASP A 215 -1.07 6.24 6.92
CA ASP A 215 -0.94 5.80 5.53
C ASP A 215 -0.92 4.27 5.44
N VAL A 216 -0.13 3.60 6.28
CA VAL A 216 -0.13 2.13 6.37
C VAL A 216 -1.45 1.62 6.96
N GLY A 217 -1.95 2.33 7.98
CA GLY A 217 -3.23 2.05 8.61
C GLY A 217 -4.40 2.03 7.63
N ILE A 218 -4.44 2.97 6.67
CA ILE A 218 -5.55 3.08 5.73
C ILE A 218 -5.58 1.91 4.74
N ILE A 219 -4.41 1.37 4.37
CA ILE A 219 -4.31 0.14 3.56
C ILE A 219 -4.95 -1.03 4.30
N ALA A 220 -4.64 -1.19 5.60
CA ALA A 220 -5.22 -2.24 6.45
C ALA A 220 -6.74 -2.11 6.56
N VAL A 221 -7.22 -0.91 6.87
CA VAL A 221 -8.65 -0.60 7.01
C VAL A 221 -9.40 -0.89 5.71
N TYR A 222 -8.92 -0.39 4.57
CA TYR A 222 -9.59 -0.60 3.29
C TYR A 222 -9.58 -2.07 2.87
N ALA A 223 -8.47 -2.79 3.02
CA ALA A 223 -8.41 -4.21 2.71
C ALA A 223 -9.38 -5.03 3.59
N ALA A 224 -9.39 -4.78 4.90
CA ALA A 224 -10.28 -5.48 5.83
C ALA A 224 -11.75 -5.14 5.59
N ALA A 225 -12.07 -3.86 5.40
CA ALA A 225 -13.43 -3.40 5.12
C ALA A 225 -13.96 -3.98 3.81
N LEU A 226 -13.17 -3.94 2.73
CA LEU A 226 -13.55 -4.54 1.46
C LEU A 226 -13.72 -6.07 1.57
N TYR A 227 -12.83 -6.77 2.28
CA TYR A 227 -12.99 -8.20 2.54
C TYR A 227 -14.33 -8.53 3.23
N LEU A 228 -14.66 -7.80 4.29
CA LEU A 228 -15.92 -7.97 5.04
C LEU A 228 -17.14 -7.59 4.20
N LEU A 229 -17.04 -6.54 3.38
CA LEU A 229 -18.09 -6.10 2.47
C LEU A 229 -18.38 -7.16 1.39
N PHE A 230 -17.35 -7.78 0.81
CA PHE A 230 -17.49 -8.86 -0.17
C PHE A 230 -18.11 -10.12 0.45
N HIS A 231 -17.84 -10.40 1.72
CA HIS A 231 -18.45 -11.49 2.48
C HIS A 231 -19.80 -11.14 3.12
N ALA A 232 -20.35 -9.94 2.86
CA ALA A 232 -21.61 -9.46 3.45
C ALA A 232 -21.63 -9.49 5.00
N ARG A 233 -20.47 -9.38 5.66
CA ARG A 233 -20.35 -9.31 7.13
C ARG A 233 -20.51 -7.86 7.62
N PHE A 234 -21.69 -7.30 7.44
CA PHE A 234 -21.94 -5.85 7.60
C PHE A 234 -21.66 -5.32 9.01
N ALA A 235 -21.94 -6.07 10.07
CA ALA A 235 -21.66 -5.62 11.44
C ALA A 235 -20.15 -5.42 11.70
N LEU A 236 -19.33 -6.41 11.32
CA LEU A 236 -17.87 -6.30 11.42
C LEU A 236 -17.33 -5.22 10.47
N TYR A 237 -17.92 -5.08 9.29
CA TYR A 237 -17.58 -4.02 8.35
C TYR A 237 -17.82 -2.62 8.98
N LEU A 238 -18.97 -2.40 9.63
CA LEU A 238 -19.28 -1.14 10.32
C LEU A 238 -18.31 -0.87 11.48
N ALA A 239 -17.90 -1.90 12.22
CA ALA A 239 -16.89 -1.77 13.27
C ALA A 239 -15.53 -1.36 12.71
N VAL A 240 -15.05 -2.03 11.65
CA VAL A 240 -13.79 -1.67 10.97
C VAL A 240 -13.87 -0.27 10.36
N PHE A 241 -15.03 0.11 9.80
CA PHE A 241 -15.26 1.45 9.27
C PHE A 241 -15.13 2.51 10.37
N ALA A 242 -15.81 2.34 11.51
CA ALA A 242 -15.75 3.28 12.62
C ALA A 242 -14.33 3.41 13.21
N VAL A 243 -13.65 2.28 13.46
CA VAL A 243 -12.24 2.26 13.91
C VAL A 243 -11.34 2.92 12.88
N GLY A 244 -11.56 2.65 11.60
CA GLY A 244 -10.84 3.27 10.50
C GLY A 244 -11.04 4.78 10.39
N THR A 245 -12.21 5.31 10.77
CA THR A 245 -12.47 6.75 10.79
C THR A 245 -11.62 7.48 11.83
N TYR A 246 -11.24 6.83 12.93
CA TYR A 246 -10.23 7.36 13.86
C TYR A 246 -8.81 7.37 13.27
N ASN A 247 -8.54 6.56 12.25
CA ASN A 247 -7.26 6.58 11.54
C ASN A 247 -7.22 7.67 10.47
N HIS A 248 -8.26 7.75 9.65
CA HIS A 248 -8.30 8.68 8.52
C HIS A 248 -9.73 8.99 8.07
N GLU A 249 -10.00 10.27 7.81
CA GLU A 249 -11.26 10.81 7.27
C GLU A 249 -11.63 10.23 5.90
N ILE A 250 -10.66 9.78 5.09
CA ILE A 250 -10.95 9.22 3.77
C ILE A 250 -11.66 7.87 3.83
N THR A 251 -11.82 7.27 5.01
CA THR A 251 -12.71 6.11 5.19
C THR A 251 -14.13 6.38 4.71
N LEU A 252 -14.56 7.65 4.65
CA LEU A 252 -15.82 8.06 4.04
C LEU A 252 -16.03 7.50 2.61
N PHE A 253 -14.97 7.28 1.81
CA PHE A 253 -15.15 6.72 0.46
C PHE A 253 -15.57 5.25 0.46
N LEU A 254 -15.47 4.54 1.59
CA LEU A 254 -16.09 3.23 1.75
C LEU A 254 -17.62 3.28 1.68
N VAL A 255 -18.24 4.44 1.99
CA VAL A 255 -19.68 4.67 1.78
C VAL A 255 -20.01 4.64 0.29
N VAL A 256 -19.21 5.34 -0.52
CA VAL A 256 -19.35 5.35 -1.98
C VAL A 256 -19.06 3.96 -2.55
N ALA A 257 -18.00 3.29 -2.08
CA ALA A 257 -17.68 1.94 -2.50
C ALA A 257 -18.81 0.94 -2.17
N SER A 258 -19.44 1.06 -1.00
CA SER A 258 -20.62 0.28 -0.60
C SER A 258 -21.81 0.53 -1.51
N LEU A 259 -22.14 1.79 -1.79
CA LEU A 259 -23.22 2.16 -2.71
C LEU A 259 -23.01 1.51 -4.08
N PHE A 260 -21.86 1.74 -4.71
CA PHE A 260 -21.59 1.22 -6.06
C PHE A 260 -21.42 -0.30 -6.07
N GLY A 261 -20.72 -0.88 -5.09
CA GLY A 261 -20.47 -2.31 -4.97
C GLY A 261 -21.77 -3.12 -4.78
N LEU A 262 -22.69 -2.62 -3.94
CA LEU A 262 -23.88 -3.36 -3.51
C LEU A 262 -25.19 -2.96 -4.21
N ARG A 263 -25.26 -1.87 -4.99
CA ARG A 263 -26.52 -1.40 -5.62
C ARG A 263 -27.32 -2.42 -6.43
N ARG A 264 -26.67 -3.49 -6.94
CA ARG A 264 -27.33 -4.59 -7.67
C ARG A 264 -27.33 -5.94 -6.93
N ARG A 265 -26.84 -5.96 -5.69
CA ARG A 265 -26.68 -7.17 -4.87
C ARG A 265 -27.50 -7.12 -3.57
N MET A 266 -28.04 -5.96 -3.21
CA MET A 266 -28.80 -5.73 -1.99
C MET A 266 -30.07 -4.93 -2.30
N PRO A 267 -31.22 -5.26 -1.68
CA PRO A 267 -32.43 -4.44 -1.78
C PRO A 267 -32.17 -2.98 -1.34
N LEU A 268 -32.75 -2.01 -2.06
CA LEU A 268 -32.52 -0.58 -1.81
C LEU A 268 -32.73 -0.16 -0.34
N PRO A 269 -33.77 -0.62 0.39
CA PRO A 269 -33.95 -0.22 1.80
C PRO A 269 -32.80 -0.70 2.70
N LYS A 270 -32.32 -1.92 2.50
CA LYS A 270 -31.18 -2.47 3.27
C LYS A 270 -29.90 -1.72 2.94
N LEU A 271 -29.70 -1.36 1.66
CA LEU A 271 -28.55 -0.56 1.24
C LEU A 271 -28.62 0.85 1.84
N ALA A 272 -29.77 1.51 1.78
CA ALA A 272 -29.99 2.82 2.39
C ALA A 272 -29.71 2.79 3.90
N ALA A 273 -30.19 1.77 4.61
CA ALA A 273 -29.91 1.57 6.04
C ALA A 273 -28.40 1.40 6.31
N LEU A 274 -27.69 0.60 5.50
CA LEU A 274 -26.24 0.42 5.63
C LEU A 274 -25.46 1.72 5.36
N LEU A 275 -25.87 2.50 4.35
CA LEU A 275 -25.24 3.79 4.04
C LEU A 275 -25.51 4.82 5.14
N ALA A 276 -26.75 4.88 5.65
CA ALA A 276 -27.12 5.73 6.78
C ALA A 276 -26.32 5.37 8.04
N ALA A 277 -26.18 4.06 8.35
CA ALA A 277 -25.37 3.61 9.49
C ALA A 277 -23.90 4.03 9.38
N GLN A 278 -23.29 3.93 8.19
CA GLN A 278 -21.93 4.42 7.97
C GLN A 278 -21.83 5.93 8.17
N LEU A 279 -22.76 6.71 7.62
CA LEU A 279 -22.75 8.17 7.77
C LEU A 279 -22.94 8.59 9.23
N VAL A 280 -23.84 7.95 9.97
CA VAL A 280 -24.03 8.18 11.41
C VAL A 280 -22.74 7.85 12.17
N LEU A 281 -22.14 6.67 11.96
CA LEU A 281 -20.87 6.31 12.61
C LEU A 281 -19.75 7.28 12.27
N TYR A 282 -19.64 7.69 11.01
CA TYR A 282 -18.65 8.68 10.58
C TYR A 282 -18.84 10.00 11.32
N VAL A 283 -20.08 10.53 11.35
CA VAL A 283 -20.40 11.77 12.06
C VAL A 283 -20.12 11.64 13.56
N LEU A 284 -20.51 10.54 14.20
CA LEU A 284 -20.26 10.31 15.63
C LEU A 284 -18.76 10.26 15.95
N VAL A 285 -17.96 9.54 15.15
CA VAL A 285 -16.51 9.48 15.34
C VAL A 285 -15.89 10.86 15.12
N ARG A 286 -16.25 11.55 14.03
CA ARG A 286 -15.71 12.90 13.77
C ARG A 286 -16.13 13.90 14.84
N TRP A 287 -17.38 13.84 15.31
CA TRP A 287 -17.85 14.68 16.40
C TRP A 287 -17.08 14.40 17.69
N SER A 288 -16.86 13.14 18.05
CA SER A 288 -16.04 12.80 19.22
C SER A 288 -14.60 13.34 19.10
N LEU A 289 -14.00 13.29 17.90
CA LEU A 289 -12.66 13.83 17.67
C LEU A 289 -12.64 15.34 17.90
N PHE A 290 -13.59 16.08 17.34
CA PHE A 290 -13.70 17.53 17.57
C PHE A 290 -14.02 17.90 19.02
N TYR A 291 -14.76 17.04 19.74
CA TYR A 291 -15.09 17.26 21.14
C TYR A 291 -13.89 17.03 22.06
N PHE A 292 -13.16 15.92 21.87
CA PHE A 292 -12.02 15.55 22.74
C PHE A 292 -10.70 16.18 22.31
N LEU A 293 -10.53 16.49 21.02
CA LEU A 293 -9.34 17.09 20.43
C LEU A 293 -9.74 18.36 19.67
N PRO A 294 -10.11 19.43 20.39
CA PRO A 294 -10.63 20.63 19.77
C PRO A 294 -9.60 21.21 18.80
N THR A 295 -10.04 21.44 17.58
CA THR A 295 -9.24 22.02 16.51
C THR A 295 -10.10 22.94 15.67
N HIS A 296 -9.48 23.98 15.09
CA HIS A 296 -10.20 24.99 14.33
C HIS A 296 -10.68 24.50 12.96
N ALA A 297 -10.09 23.44 12.42
CA ALA A 297 -10.45 22.89 11.12
C ALA A 297 -10.13 21.39 11.00
N ALA A 298 -10.92 20.66 10.20
CA ALA A 298 -10.61 19.26 9.87
C ALA A 298 -9.51 19.12 8.80
N TRP A 299 -9.25 20.16 8.03
CA TRP A 299 -8.24 20.18 6.96
C TRP A 299 -7.71 21.60 6.76
N GLU A 300 -6.54 21.71 6.13
CA GLU A 300 -5.96 23.00 5.74
C GLU A 300 -6.63 23.52 4.46
N GLY A 301 -7.02 24.80 4.45
CA GLY A 301 -7.55 25.47 3.26
C GLY A 301 -6.50 25.73 2.18
N GLY A 302 -6.94 26.24 1.01
CA GLY A 302 -6.04 26.73 -0.05
C GLY A 302 -5.37 25.64 -0.92
N LYS A 303 -5.64 24.36 -0.68
CA LYS A 303 -5.01 23.23 -1.40
C LYS A 303 -5.39 23.17 -2.88
N LEU A 304 -6.63 23.52 -3.23
CA LEU A 304 -7.06 23.64 -4.62
C LEU A 304 -6.16 24.59 -5.42
N ALA A 305 -5.98 25.82 -4.91
CA ALA A 305 -5.12 26.83 -5.56
C ALA A 305 -3.66 26.35 -5.65
N LYS A 306 -3.15 25.71 -4.59
CA LYS A 306 -1.81 25.11 -4.57
C LYS A 306 -1.64 24.03 -5.64
N ASN A 307 -2.61 23.14 -5.79
CA ASN A 307 -2.58 22.07 -6.79
C ASN A 307 -2.64 22.62 -8.22
N VAL A 308 -3.47 23.64 -8.47
CA VAL A 308 -3.50 24.36 -9.76
C VAL A 308 -2.14 24.99 -10.06
N ALA A 309 -1.57 25.73 -9.12
CA ALA A 309 -0.24 26.33 -9.29
C ALA A 309 0.85 25.27 -9.54
N MET A 310 0.77 24.13 -8.85
CA MET A 310 1.73 23.04 -8.99
C MET A 310 1.68 22.39 -10.38
N LEU A 311 0.47 22.22 -10.94
CA LEU A 311 0.27 21.71 -12.30
C LEU A 311 0.76 22.69 -13.36
N LEU A 312 0.55 24.00 -13.15
CA LEU A 312 0.94 25.04 -14.11
C LEU A 312 2.45 25.32 -14.09
N HIS A 313 3.09 25.32 -12.91
CA HIS A 313 4.46 25.79 -12.76
C HIS A 313 5.48 24.69 -12.46
N THR A 314 5.04 23.54 -11.92
CA THR A 314 5.94 22.44 -11.52
C THR A 314 5.40 21.04 -11.89
N PRO A 315 4.90 20.81 -13.12
CA PRO A 315 4.27 19.53 -13.49
C PRO A 315 5.22 18.33 -13.34
N ALA A 316 6.52 18.53 -13.57
CA ALA A 316 7.54 17.49 -13.38
C ALA A 316 7.56 16.94 -11.93
N ARG A 317 7.30 17.79 -10.92
CA ARG A 317 7.24 17.36 -9.52
C ARG A 317 6.02 16.48 -9.24
N VAL A 318 4.87 16.81 -9.85
CA VAL A 318 3.65 15.99 -9.76
C VAL A 318 3.87 14.64 -10.42
N VAL A 319 4.42 14.63 -11.64
CA VAL A 319 4.73 13.40 -12.38
C VAL A 319 5.76 12.55 -11.64
N ALA A 320 6.82 13.14 -11.09
CA ALA A 320 7.82 12.41 -10.33
C ALA A 320 7.23 11.79 -9.05
N SER A 321 6.31 12.48 -8.39
CA SER A 321 5.64 11.97 -7.20
C SER A 321 4.64 10.86 -7.53
N LEU A 322 3.73 11.07 -8.49
CA LEU A 322 2.63 10.14 -8.78
C LEU A 322 3.02 9.02 -9.74
N GLY A 323 4.04 9.24 -10.57
CA GLY A 323 4.48 8.33 -11.63
C GLY A 323 4.67 6.89 -11.19
N PRO A 324 5.43 6.61 -10.11
CA PRO A 324 5.62 5.24 -9.62
C PRO A 324 4.29 4.53 -9.33
N LEU A 325 3.33 5.24 -8.73
CA LEU A 325 2.03 4.68 -8.37
C LEU A 325 1.11 4.52 -9.59
N LEU A 326 1.13 5.49 -10.51
CA LEU A 326 0.38 5.44 -11.76
C LEU A 326 0.82 4.26 -12.64
N ILE A 327 2.11 3.91 -12.64
CA ILE A 327 2.62 2.72 -13.33
C ILE A 327 1.97 1.46 -12.76
N TRP A 328 1.93 1.32 -11.43
CA TRP A 328 1.25 0.18 -10.79
C TRP A 328 -0.24 0.13 -11.12
N TYR A 329 -0.91 1.27 -11.14
CA TYR A 329 -2.34 1.35 -11.46
C TYR A 329 -2.60 1.00 -12.93
N ALA A 330 -1.74 1.44 -13.85
CA ALA A 330 -1.80 1.06 -15.26
C ALA A 330 -1.58 -0.46 -15.45
N ILE A 331 -0.61 -1.06 -14.75
CA ILE A 331 -0.40 -2.52 -14.79
C ILE A 331 -1.62 -3.26 -14.23
N ALA A 332 -2.24 -2.75 -13.16
CA ALA A 332 -3.43 -3.36 -12.57
C ALA A 332 -4.64 -3.40 -13.53
N LEU A 333 -4.74 -2.46 -14.48
CA LEU A 333 -5.77 -2.50 -15.52
C LEU A 333 -5.70 -3.77 -16.38
N THR A 334 -4.54 -4.43 -16.47
CA THR A 334 -4.43 -5.71 -17.18
C THR A 334 -5.26 -6.84 -16.57
N GLY A 335 -5.67 -6.73 -15.30
CA GLY A 335 -6.57 -7.65 -14.61
C GLY A 335 -8.05 -7.27 -14.67
N TRP A 336 -8.40 -6.13 -15.29
CA TRP A 336 -9.76 -5.59 -15.30
C TRP A 336 -10.79 -6.55 -15.90
N SER A 337 -10.45 -7.19 -17.03
CA SER A 337 -11.36 -8.11 -17.73
C SER A 337 -11.61 -9.41 -16.98
N GLN A 338 -10.75 -9.76 -16.00
CA GLN A 338 -10.92 -10.92 -15.13
C GLN A 338 -11.59 -10.59 -13.79
N ALA A 339 -11.76 -9.30 -13.48
CA ALA A 339 -12.28 -8.86 -12.20
C ALA A 339 -13.80 -9.03 -12.11
N SER A 340 -14.27 -9.45 -10.93
CA SER A 340 -15.71 -9.51 -10.63
C SER A 340 -16.37 -8.15 -10.80
N ALA A 341 -17.68 -8.13 -11.09
CA ALA A 341 -18.41 -6.88 -11.26
C ALA A 341 -18.35 -5.99 -10.00
N MET A 342 -18.28 -6.60 -8.81
CA MET A 342 -18.12 -5.86 -7.55
C MET A 342 -16.74 -5.20 -7.46
N LEU A 343 -15.66 -5.93 -7.77
CA LEU A 343 -14.30 -5.36 -7.75
C LEU A 343 -14.15 -4.18 -8.75
N ARG A 344 -14.72 -4.33 -9.95
CA ARG A 344 -14.76 -3.25 -10.95
C ARG A 344 -15.57 -2.03 -10.51
N ARG A 345 -16.57 -2.19 -9.63
CA ARG A 345 -17.38 -1.06 -9.13
C ARG A 345 -16.72 -0.35 -7.96
N VAL A 346 -16.01 -1.06 -7.09
CA VAL A 346 -15.27 -0.42 -5.99
C VAL A 346 -14.04 0.34 -6.48
N THR A 347 -13.68 0.26 -7.77
CA THR A 347 -12.66 1.15 -8.34
C THR A 347 -13.07 2.62 -8.34
N ILE A 348 -14.35 2.92 -8.04
CA ILE A 348 -14.85 4.28 -7.73
C ILE A 348 -14.06 4.96 -6.59
N ILE A 349 -13.36 4.20 -5.76
CA ILE A 349 -12.46 4.76 -4.74
C ILE A 349 -11.39 5.65 -5.38
N LEU A 350 -10.83 5.29 -6.54
CA LEU A 350 -9.78 6.08 -7.20
C LEU A 350 -10.23 7.50 -7.62
N PRO A 351 -11.35 7.70 -8.35
CA PRO A 351 -11.82 9.05 -8.66
C PRO A 351 -12.23 9.84 -7.41
N CYS A 352 -12.74 9.18 -6.35
CA CYS A 352 -12.97 9.86 -5.07
C CYS A 352 -11.67 10.38 -4.45
N LEU A 353 -10.60 9.56 -4.44
CA LEU A 353 -9.28 9.96 -3.95
C LEU A 353 -8.67 11.05 -4.83
N LEU A 354 -8.81 10.99 -6.15
CA LEU A 354 -8.34 12.03 -7.07
C LEU A 354 -9.03 13.36 -6.77
N LEU A 355 -10.36 13.36 -6.65
CA LEU A 355 -11.14 14.56 -6.35
C LEU A 355 -10.74 15.15 -4.99
N MET A 356 -10.64 14.31 -3.96
CA MET A 356 -10.23 14.75 -2.62
C MET A 356 -8.80 15.29 -2.62
N THR A 357 -7.87 14.61 -3.29
CA THR A 357 -6.48 15.05 -3.41
C THR A 357 -6.40 16.41 -4.11
N PHE A 358 -7.23 16.63 -5.12
CA PHE A 358 -7.27 17.90 -5.84
C PHE A 358 -7.83 19.05 -4.99
N VAL A 359 -8.90 18.80 -4.22
CA VAL A 359 -9.60 19.86 -3.45
C VAL A 359 -8.95 20.12 -2.09
N VAL A 360 -8.56 19.06 -1.37
CA VAL A 360 -8.16 19.11 0.05
C VAL A 360 -6.77 18.48 0.29
N GLY A 361 -6.29 17.62 -0.60
CA GLY A 361 -4.94 17.03 -0.51
C GLY A 361 -3.88 17.76 -1.32
N GLN A 362 -2.76 17.10 -1.58
CA GLN A 362 -1.69 17.64 -2.43
C GLN A 362 -1.29 16.63 -3.51
N LEU A 363 -1.21 17.06 -4.76
CA LEU A 363 -0.90 16.18 -5.90
C LEU A 363 0.55 15.66 -5.89
N ASN A 364 1.47 16.29 -5.15
CA ASN A 364 2.83 15.81 -4.94
C ASN A 364 2.97 14.88 -3.72
N GLU A 365 1.86 14.34 -3.20
CA GLU A 365 1.86 13.36 -2.12
C GLU A 365 1.20 12.07 -2.62
N ALA A 366 2.00 11.15 -3.16
CA ALA A 366 1.50 9.88 -3.71
C ALA A 366 0.70 9.03 -2.71
N ARG A 367 1.05 9.12 -1.43
CA ARG A 367 0.37 8.41 -0.34
C ARG A 367 -1.13 8.74 -0.19
N GLN A 368 -1.60 9.86 -0.75
CA GLN A 368 -3.02 10.22 -0.76
C GLN A 368 -3.87 9.17 -1.48
N PHE A 369 -3.22 8.29 -2.25
CA PHE A 369 -3.85 7.20 -2.98
C PHE A 369 -3.65 5.82 -2.33
N ASP A 370 -3.06 5.73 -1.13
CA ASP A 370 -2.76 4.45 -0.47
C ASP A 370 -4.01 3.62 -0.17
N ALA A 371 -5.14 4.27 0.08
CA ALA A 371 -6.44 3.62 0.23
C ALA A 371 -6.87 2.81 -1.01
N PHE A 372 -6.31 3.09 -2.19
CA PHE A 372 -6.58 2.35 -3.42
C PHE A 372 -5.68 1.12 -3.62
N ILE A 373 -4.57 0.99 -2.86
CA ILE A 373 -3.62 -0.12 -2.96
C ILE A 373 -4.30 -1.50 -2.86
N PRO A 374 -5.22 -1.76 -1.91
CA PRO A 374 -5.90 -3.05 -1.84
C PRO A 374 -6.67 -3.43 -3.12
N VAL A 375 -7.30 -2.43 -3.78
CA VAL A 375 -8.05 -2.63 -5.03
C VAL A 375 -7.10 -2.92 -6.19
N THR A 376 -6.00 -2.16 -6.29
CA THR A 376 -4.92 -2.39 -7.26
C THR A 376 -4.33 -3.79 -7.13
N VAL A 377 -4.00 -4.22 -5.91
CA VAL A 377 -3.49 -5.56 -5.62
C VAL A 377 -4.50 -6.64 -6.01
N ALA A 378 -5.79 -6.46 -5.70
CA ALA A 378 -6.84 -7.39 -6.09
C ALA A 378 -6.95 -7.56 -7.61
N LEU A 379 -6.88 -6.47 -8.39
CA LEU A 379 -6.87 -6.53 -9.86
C LEU A 379 -5.64 -7.28 -10.40
N LEU A 380 -4.46 -7.02 -9.85
CA LEU A 380 -3.23 -7.77 -10.20
C LEU A 380 -3.37 -9.25 -9.86
N CYS A 381 -3.96 -9.59 -8.72
CA CYS A 381 -4.24 -10.96 -8.31
C CYS A 381 -5.16 -11.67 -9.32
N CYS A 382 -6.22 -11.01 -9.81
CA CYS A 382 -7.08 -11.55 -10.88
C CYS A 382 -6.27 -11.88 -12.15
N ARG A 383 -5.36 -10.98 -12.55
CA ARG A 383 -4.49 -11.21 -13.72
C ARG A 383 -3.58 -12.42 -13.51
N ILE A 384 -2.91 -12.49 -12.36
CA ILE A 384 -2.01 -13.58 -11.98
C ILE A 384 -2.79 -14.90 -11.99
N GLN A 385 -3.95 -14.94 -11.32
CA GLN A 385 -4.80 -16.13 -11.27
C GLN A 385 -5.16 -16.62 -12.69
N ALA A 386 -5.58 -15.72 -13.58
CA ALA A 386 -5.92 -16.10 -14.95
C ALA A 386 -4.70 -16.59 -15.76
N MET A 387 -3.52 -15.99 -15.57
CA MET A 387 -2.29 -16.48 -16.19
C MET A 387 -1.93 -17.88 -15.67
N THR A 388 -2.03 -18.12 -14.37
CA THR A 388 -1.73 -19.44 -13.77
C THR A 388 -2.70 -20.53 -14.23
N ALA A 389 -4.00 -20.20 -14.38
CA ALA A 389 -5.02 -21.12 -14.86
C ALA A 389 -4.76 -21.60 -16.31
N ARG A 390 -4.20 -20.75 -17.17
CA ARG A 390 -3.81 -21.14 -18.54
C ARG A 390 -2.62 -22.10 -18.56
N VAL A 391 -1.70 -21.95 -17.61
CA VAL A 391 -0.49 -22.77 -17.54
C VAL A 391 -0.76 -24.14 -16.90
N ILE A 392 -1.75 -24.23 -15.99
CA ILE A 392 -2.12 -25.46 -15.30
C ILE A 392 -3.65 -25.66 -15.41
N PRO A 393 -4.15 -26.14 -16.56
CA PRO A 393 -5.58 -26.23 -16.81
C PRO A 393 -6.34 -27.22 -15.92
N ASN A 394 -5.66 -28.13 -15.21
CA ASN A 394 -6.23 -29.45 -14.92
C ASN A 394 -6.17 -29.98 -13.47
N ARG A 395 -6.07 -29.15 -12.42
CA ARG A 395 -6.13 -29.67 -11.02
C ARG A 395 -6.93 -28.87 -9.98
N ALA A 396 -7.52 -27.72 -10.31
CA ALA A 396 -8.02 -26.78 -9.29
C ALA A 396 -9.44 -26.21 -9.51
N SER A 397 -10.24 -26.75 -10.44
CA SER A 397 -11.63 -26.27 -10.63
C SER A 397 -12.55 -26.53 -9.44
N ALA A 398 -12.11 -27.26 -8.40
CA ALA A 398 -12.93 -27.61 -7.24
C ALA A 398 -12.93 -26.56 -6.09
N ALA A 399 -12.03 -25.56 -6.08
CA ALA A 399 -11.81 -24.74 -4.86
C ALA A 399 -12.21 -23.26 -4.95
N ALA A 400 -12.52 -22.73 -6.13
CA ALA A 400 -12.99 -21.35 -6.27
C ALA A 400 -14.52 -21.36 -6.43
N ALA A 401 -15.25 -21.42 -5.32
CA ALA A 401 -16.69 -21.17 -5.34
C ALA A 401 -16.93 -19.79 -6.00
N PRO A 402 -17.77 -19.69 -7.04
CA PRO A 402 -18.01 -18.43 -7.70
C PRO A 402 -18.55 -17.41 -6.69
N LEU A 403 -17.87 -16.25 -6.59
CA LEU A 403 -18.28 -15.07 -5.81
C LEU A 403 -19.64 -14.46 -6.24
N ASP A 404 -20.31 -15.09 -7.20
CA ASP A 404 -21.66 -14.74 -7.64
C ASP A 404 -22.75 -15.48 -6.85
N GLY A 405 -22.38 -16.42 -5.99
CA GLY A 405 -23.30 -17.14 -5.10
C GLY A 405 -23.51 -16.50 -3.72
N LEU A 406 -23.63 -15.17 -3.61
CA LEU A 406 -24.35 -14.64 -2.43
C LEU A 406 -25.74 -15.27 -2.48
N PRO A 407 -26.24 -15.87 -1.39
CA PRO A 407 -27.58 -16.44 -1.38
C PRO A 407 -28.52 -15.36 -1.87
N THR A 408 -29.16 -15.60 -3.02
CA THR A 408 -30.33 -14.84 -3.42
C THR A 408 -31.22 -14.81 -2.19
N PRO A 409 -31.54 -13.63 -1.62
CA PRO A 409 -32.44 -13.59 -0.49
C PRO A 409 -33.72 -14.27 -0.96
N HIS A 410 -34.03 -15.43 -0.38
CA HIS A 410 -35.35 -16.03 -0.52
C HIS A 410 -36.32 -14.93 -0.06
N ALA A 411 -37.11 -14.46 -1.03
CA ALA A 411 -38.12 -13.44 -0.85
C ALA A 411 -39.25 -13.97 0.03
#